data_AF-A0ABD0LT68-F1
#
_entry.id   AF-A0ABD0LT68-F1
#
_cell.length_a   1.000
_cell.length_b   1.000
_cell.length_c   1.000
_cell.angle_alpha   90.00
_cell.angle_beta   90.00
_cell.angle_gamma   90.00
#
_symmetry.space_group_name_H-M   'P 1'
#
loop_
_entity.id
_entity.type
_entity.pdbx_description
1 polymer ?
#
loop_
_entity_poly.entity_id
_entity_poly.type
_entity_poly.pdbx_seq_one_letter_code
_entity_poly.pdbx_strand_id
1 'polypeptide(L)'
;MSKDDLIAENERLVKETERLKSGLEEVQQMFNNLEWAYTDSKGTFSLSRYGHLKDMIKKVTSDEVMKMVQSLSDSSSRLQPPEEKRGMAGLLQKAREFGSGEEGADGAQKQASSGGDKGGGKVSGFFKKLKDMTGFSDGPPDIRCLDKEDIRKDNERKHREVNRLNMRGQRAFARLEQLQSQYQASKAHAPPTRYQELKDMIKTAIADKQI
;
A
#
# COMPACT_ATOMS: atom_id res chain seq x y z
N MET A 1 9.30 10.16 26.34
CA MET A 1 8.92 8.74 26.28
C MET A 1 9.88 7.90 27.09
N SER A 2 9.34 7.09 27.99
CA SER A 2 10.07 6.03 28.69
C SER A 2 10.43 4.88 27.73
N LYS A 3 11.29 3.94 28.17
CA LYS A 3 11.57 2.72 27.37
C LYS A 3 10.30 1.88 27.24
N ASP A 4 9.52 1.81 28.31
CA ASP A 4 8.28 1.04 28.36
C ASP A 4 7.21 1.62 27.43
N ASP A 5 7.14 2.96 27.32
CA ASP A 5 6.25 3.63 26.34
C ASP A 5 6.63 3.25 24.91
N LEU A 6 7.94 3.19 24.60
CA LEU A 6 8.43 2.82 23.28
C LEU A 6 8.15 1.36 22.95
N ILE A 7 8.26 0.45 23.93
CA ILE A 7 7.92 -0.97 23.79
C ILE A 7 6.42 -1.13 23.55
N ALA A 8 5.59 -0.48 24.37
CA ALA A 8 4.13 -0.54 24.24
C ALA A 8 3.66 -0.01 22.87
N GLU A 9 4.27 1.08 22.39
CA GLU A 9 4.01 1.61 21.05
C GLU A 9 4.43 0.62 19.97
N ASN A 10 5.59 -0.03 20.12
CA ASN A 10 6.04 -1.04 19.17
C ASN A 10 5.04 -2.20 19.07
N GLU A 11 4.63 -2.75 20.22
CA GLU A 11 3.65 -3.83 20.30
C GLU A 11 2.32 -3.43 19.64
N ARG A 12 1.88 -2.18 19.84
CA ARG A 12 0.70 -1.64 19.17
C ARG A 12 0.88 -1.59 17.65
N LEU A 13 2.03 -1.10 17.17
CA LEU A 13 2.33 -1.00 15.75
C LEU A 13 2.49 -2.37 15.08
N VAL A 14 3.03 -3.38 15.77
CA VAL A 14 3.07 -4.78 15.29
C VAL A 14 1.66 -5.27 15.03
N LYS A 15 0.80 -5.22 16.06
CA LYS A 15 -0.59 -5.68 15.97
C LYS A 15 -1.34 -4.98 14.84
N GLU A 16 -1.15 -3.67 14.70
CA GLU A 16 -1.79 -2.90 13.64
C GLU A 16 -1.26 -3.27 12.25
N THR A 17 0.04 -3.47 12.11
CA THR A 17 0.65 -3.92 10.84
C THR A 17 0.10 -5.28 10.42
N GLU A 18 -0.01 -6.22 11.36
CA GLU A 18 -0.56 -7.57 11.10
C GLU A 18 -2.03 -7.50 10.72
N ARG A 19 -2.83 -6.72 11.46
CA ARG A 19 -4.25 -6.50 11.16
C ARG A 19 -4.45 -5.92 9.75
N LEU A 20 -3.68 -4.89 9.39
CA LEU A 20 -3.75 -4.28 8.06
C LEU A 20 -3.30 -5.24 6.95
N LYS A 21 -2.25 -6.03 7.20
CA LYS A 21 -1.78 -7.04 6.23
C LYS A 21 -2.85 -8.11 5.99
N SER A 22 -3.42 -8.68 7.04
CA SER A 22 -4.49 -9.69 6.94
C SER A 22 -5.69 -9.14 6.17
N GLY A 23 -6.18 -7.95 6.54
CA GLY A 23 -7.31 -7.34 5.85
C GLY A 23 -7.03 -7.03 4.38
N LEU A 24 -5.82 -6.55 4.04
CA LEU A 24 -5.45 -6.32 2.64
C LEU A 24 -5.30 -7.62 1.85
N GLU A 25 -4.83 -8.70 2.49
CA GLU A 25 -4.75 -10.03 1.87
C GLU A 25 -6.14 -10.58 1.56
N GLU A 26 -7.09 -10.44 2.48
CA GLU A 26 -8.49 -10.79 2.25
C GLU A 26 -9.08 -10.02 1.06
N VAL A 27 -8.80 -8.71 0.98
CA VAL A 27 -9.23 -7.89 -0.15
C VAL A 27 -8.59 -8.33 -1.46
N GLN A 28 -7.29 -8.63 -1.46
CA GLN A 28 -6.61 -9.17 -2.63
C GLN A 28 -7.23 -10.50 -3.07
N GLN A 29 -7.56 -11.38 -2.13
CA GLN A 29 -8.19 -12.65 -2.40
C GLN A 29 -9.58 -12.47 -3.04
N MET A 30 -10.35 -11.46 -2.62
CA MET A 30 -11.62 -11.12 -3.26
C MET A 30 -11.47 -10.72 -4.73
N PHE A 31 -10.47 -9.89 -5.06
CA PHE A 31 -10.17 -9.52 -6.46
C PHE A 31 -9.69 -10.72 -7.29
N ASN A 32 -8.86 -11.60 -6.70
CA ASN A 32 -8.42 -12.83 -7.37
C ASN A 32 -9.60 -13.78 -7.63
N ASN A 33 -10.51 -13.93 -6.66
CA ASN A 33 -11.72 -14.72 -6.82
C ASN A 33 -12.66 -14.13 -7.89
N LEU A 34 -12.75 -12.79 -7.96
CA LEU A 34 -13.50 -12.09 -9.00
C LEU A 34 -12.92 -12.37 -10.39
N GLU A 35 -11.59 -12.32 -10.54
CA GLU A 35 -10.89 -12.62 -11.79
C GLU A 35 -11.10 -14.07 -12.24
N TRP A 36 -10.97 -15.01 -11.31
CA TRP A 36 -11.19 -16.42 -11.57
C TRP A 36 -12.65 -16.68 -12.00
N ALA A 37 -13.62 -16.20 -11.23
CA ALA A 37 -15.04 -16.35 -11.55
C ALA A 37 -15.42 -15.68 -12.88
N TYR A 38 -14.84 -14.52 -13.18
CA TYR A 38 -15.04 -13.84 -14.45
C TYR A 38 -14.51 -14.66 -15.63
N THR A 39 -13.33 -15.27 -15.46
CA THR A 39 -12.72 -16.12 -16.49
C THR A 39 -13.53 -17.40 -16.71
N ASP A 40 -13.96 -18.06 -15.64
CA ASP A 40 -14.82 -19.24 -15.69
C ASP A 40 -16.16 -18.95 -16.38
N SER A 41 -16.76 -17.79 -16.10
CA SER A 41 -18.02 -17.36 -16.73
C SER A 41 -17.95 -17.18 -18.25
N LYS A 42 -16.77 -17.12 -18.86
CA LYS A 42 -16.64 -16.95 -20.32
C LYS A 42 -17.18 -18.13 -21.11
N GLY A 43 -17.24 -19.32 -20.52
CA GLY A 43 -17.77 -20.53 -21.15
C GLY A 43 -19.30 -20.66 -21.08
N THR A 44 -20.00 -19.80 -20.33
CA THR A 44 -21.45 -19.93 -20.13
C THR A 44 -22.26 -19.13 -21.15
N PHE A 45 -23.51 -19.55 -21.37
CA PHE A 45 -24.45 -18.85 -22.26
C PHE A 45 -24.71 -17.41 -21.78
N SER A 46 -24.91 -16.48 -22.73
CA SER A 46 -24.94 -15.03 -22.46
C SER A 46 -25.96 -14.58 -21.41
N LEU A 47 -27.15 -15.18 -21.39
CA LEU A 47 -28.19 -14.87 -20.40
C LEU A 47 -27.78 -15.28 -18.97
N SER A 48 -27.26 -16.50 -18.80
CA SER A 48 -26.75 -16.99 -17.51
C SER A 48 -25.55 -16.17 -17.05
N ARG A 49 -24.67 -15.82 -18.00
CA ARG A 49 -23.49 -15.00 -17.73
C ARG A 49 -23.84 -13.63 -17.18
N TYR A 50 -24.87 -12.97 -17.69
CA TYR A 50 -25.33 -11.69 -17.13
C TYR A 50 -25.67 -11.78 -15.63
N GLY A 51 -26.36 -12.85 -15.23
CA GLY A 51 -26.63 -13.14 -13.81
C GLY A 51 -25.33 -13.27 -13.02
N HIS A 52 -24.39 -14.07 -13.50
CA HIS A 52 -23.11 -14.29 -12.84
C HIS A 52 -22.32 -12.98 -12.66
N LEU A 53 -22.24 -12.12 -13.68
CA LEU A 53 -21.53 -10.84 -13.58
C LEU A 53 -22.13 -9.94 -12.49
N LYS A 54 -23.46 -9.90 -12.38
CA LYS A 54 -24.14 -9.14 -11.32
C LYS A 54 -23.80 -9.68 -9.93
N ASP A 55 -23.86 -11.00 -9.77
CA ASP A 55 -23.65 -11.63 -8.47
C ASP A 55 -22.19 -11.52 -8.03
N MET A 56 -21.25 -11.60 -8.96
CA MET A 56 -19.83 -11.29 -8.74
C MET A 56 -19.64 -9.88 -8.18
N ILE A 57 -20.20 -8.85 -8.84
CA ILE A 57 -20.07 -7.47 -8.37
C ILE A 57 -20.74 -7.29 -7.01
N LYS A 58 -21.98 -7.77 -6.83
CA LYS A 58 -22.69 -7.68 -5.54
C LYS A 58 -21.91 -8.33 -4.40
N LYS A 59 -21.26 -9.46 -4.65
CA LYS A 59 -20.49 -10.18 -3.64
C LYS A 59 -19.27 -9.38 -3.18
N VAL A 60 -18.52 -8.79 -4.12
CA VAL A 60 -17.33 -7.98 -3.78
C VAL A 60 -17.68 -6.58 -3.28
N THR A 61 -18.88 -6.08 -3.58
CA THR A 61 -19.40 -4.78 -3.07
C THR A 61 -20.49 -4.96 -2.03
N SER A 62 -20.48 -6.06 -1.27
CA SER A 62 -21.44 -6.29 -0.19
C SER A 62 -21.18 -5.32 0.96
N ASP A 63 -22.22 -4.99 1.74
CA ASP A 63 -22.07 -4.05 2.86
C ASP A 63 -21.04 -4.53 3.89
N GLU A 64 -20.92 -5.84 4.06
CA GLU A 64 -19.93 -6.47 4.93
C GLU A 64 -18.51 -6.20 4.44
N VAL A 65 -18.26 -6.42 3.14
CA VAL A 65 -16.96 -6.15 2.52
C VAL A 65 -16.65 -4.65 2.57
N MET A 66 -17.61 -3.80 2.22
CA MET A 66 -17.43 -2.34 2.25
C MET A 66 -17.05 -1.86 3.66
N LYS A 67 -17.72 -2.33 4.70
CA LYS A 67 -17.40 -2.01 6.10
C LYS A 67 -16.02 -2.52 6.50
N MET A 68 -15.66 -3.73 6.08
CA MET A 68 -14.33 -4.30 6.35
C MET A 68 -13.23 -3.43 5.72
N VAL A 69 -13.33 -3.10 4.43
CA VAL A 69 -12.31 -2.27 3.76
C VAL A 69 -12.30 -0.83 4.29
N GLN A 70 -13.45 -0.28 4.66
CA GLN A 70 -13.54 1.03 5.32
C GLN A 70 -12.81 1.04 6.68
N SER A 71 -12.92 -0.04 7.46
CA SER A 71 -12.19 -0.15 8.73
C SER A 71 -10.67 -0.16 8.53
N LEU A 72 -10.18 -0.67 7.41
CA LEU A 72 -8.77 -0.62 7.02
C LEU A 72 -8.36 0.81 6.65
N SER A 73 -9.22 1.58 5.98
CA SER A 73 -8.91 2.97 5.60
C SER A 73 -8.93 3.95 6.78
N ASP A 74 -9.87 3.78 7.71
CA ASP A 74 -10.11 4.73 8.82
C ASP A 74 -9.03 4.67 9.90
N SER A 75 -8.25 3.60 9.92
CA SER A 75 -7.16 3.39 10.88
C SER A 75 -6.00 4.39 10.69
N SER A 76 -5.90 4.97 9.48
CA SER A 76 -4.93 6.03 9.16
C SER A 76 -5.13 7.32 9.96
N SER A 77 -6.36 7.62 10.39
CA SER A 77 -6.69 8.87 11.08
C SER A 77 -6.32 8.85 12.57
N ARG A 78 -6.16 7.65 13.16
CA ARG A 78 -5.96 7.48 14.61
C ARG A 78 -4.50 7.45 15.05
N LEU A 79 -3.55 7.33 14.12
CA LEU A 79 -2.13 7.10 14.44
C LEU A 79 -1.24 8.31 14.16
N GLN A 80 -1.80 9.46 13.79
CA GLN A 80 -1.01 10.69 13.76
C GLN A 80 -0.71 11.09 15.21
N PRO A 81 0.57 11.07 15.66
CA PRO A 81 0.91 11.68 16.93
C PRO A 81 0.54 13.17 16.88
N PRO A 82 0.06 13.74 18.00
CA PRO A 82 -0.33 15.14 18.06
C PRO A 82 0.91 16.03 18.14
N GLU A 83 1.87 15.95 17.22
CA GLU A 83 2.96 16.92 17.17
C GLU A 83 3.34 17.36 15.75
N GLU A 84 3.31 18.69 15.62
CA GLU A 84 3.85 19.55 14.58
C GLU A 84 3.31 19.37 13.16
N LYS A 85 2.24 20.13 12.90
CA LYS A 85 1.93 20.76 11.61
C LYS A 85 3.10 21.66 11.13
N ARG A 86 4.31 21.15 11.00
CA ARG A 86 5.42 21.82 10.32
C ARG A 86 5.27 21.48 8.83
N GLY A 87 4.40 22.26 8.20
CA GLY A 87 3.89 22.01 6.86
C GLY A 87 4.97 21.87 5.80
N MET A 88 4.83 20.84 4.98
CA MET A 88 5.41 20.78 3.62
C MET A 88 5.04 21.99 2.75
N ALA A 89 4.01 22.75 3.13
CA ALA A 89 3.66 24.03 2.51
C ALA A 89 4.79 25.09 2.61
N GLY A 90 5.69 25.00 3.60
CA GLY A 90 6.82 25.93 3.76
C GLY A 90 8.02 25.66 2.83
N LEU A 91 8.16 24.45 2.29
CA LEU A 91 9.28 24.09 1.40
C LEU A 91 9.08 24.61 -0.03
N LEU A 92 7.83 24.65 -0.50
CA LEU A 92 7.48 25.24 -1.80
C LEU A 92 7.60 26.77 -1.80
N GLN A 93 7.38 27.41 -0.65
CA GLN A 93 7.49 28.86 -0.52
C GLN A 93 8.95 29.31 -0.54
N LYS A 94 9.86 28.52 0.02
CA LYS A 94 11.30 28.79 0.01
C LYS A 94 11.96 28.55 -1.36
N ALA A 95 11.46 27.62 -2.17
CA ALA A 95 11.95 27.42 -3.54
C ALA A 95 11.53 28.57 -4.49
N ARG A 96 10.45 29.29 -4.17
CA ARG A 96 9.99 30.45 -4.96
C ARG A 96 10.81 31.72 -4.65
N GLU A 97 11.39 31.84 -3.46
CA GLU A 97 12.26 32.97 -3.08
C GLU A 97 13.67 32.91 -3.69
N PHE A 98 14.11 31.74 -4.19
CA PHE A 98 15.39 31.60 -4.90
C PHE A 98 15.27 31.65 -6.44
N GLY A 99 14.07 31.82 -6.98
CA GLY A 99 13.80 31.71 -8.42
C GLY A 99 13.66 33.03 -9.20
N SER A 100 13.80 34.19 -8.56
CA SER A 100 13.70 35.50 -9.24
C SER A 100 15.00 36.29 -9.11
N GLY A 101 15.95 35.99 -9.99
CA GLY A 101 17.18 36.73 -10.20
C GLY A 101 17.68 36.41 -11.60
N GLU A 102 17.50 37.38 -12.50
CA GLU A 102 17.86 37.35 -13.92
C GLU A 102 19.38 37.38 -14.16
N GLU A 103 19.72 37.00 -15.41
CA GLU A 103 20.94 37.28 -16.16
C GLU A 103 22.19 36.39 -16.01
N GLY A 104 22.59 35.79 -17.14
CA GLY A 104 23.97 35.96 -17.60
C GLY A 104 24.77 34.71 -17.97
N ALA A 105 24.80 34.41 -19.27
CA ALA A 105 25.99 34.06 -20.06
C ALA A 105 26.77 32.74 -19.86
N ASP A 106 26.97 32.09 -21.02
CA ASP A 106 28.18 31.44 -21.55
C ASP A 106 28.84 30.23 -20.88
N GLY A 107 28.84 29.13 -21.65
CA GLY A 107 30.06 28.54 -22.18
C GLY A 107 30.93 27.68 -21.26
N ALA A 108 30.97 26.36 -21.50
CA ALA A 108 32.21 25.61 -21.74
C ALA A 108 31.97 24.09 -21.87
N GLN A 109 32.30 23.55 -23.04
CA GLN A 109 32.74 22.17 -23.22
C GLN A 109 33.98 21.90 -22.34
N LYS A 110 34.04 20.72 -21.73
CA LYS A 110 35.30 19.98 -21.54
C LYS A 110 35.03 18.47 -21.45
N GLN A 111 35.52 17.77 -22.47
CA GLN A 111 35.88 16.34 -22.43
C GLN A 111 37.15 16.15 -21.58
N ALA A 112 37.21 15.04 -20.83
CA ALA A 112 38.41 14.26 -20.42
C ALA A 112 37.94 13.27 -19.33
N SER A 113 37.79 11.97 -19.57
CA SER A 113 38.81 10.89 -19.64
C SER A 113 39.01 10.14 -18.30
N SER A 114 38.77 8.82 -18.38
CA SER A 114 39.48 7.68 -17.75
C SER A 114 39.64 7.53 -16.23
N GLY A 115 39.41 6.29 -15.78
CA GLY A 115 39.92 5.69 -14.54
C GLY A 115 38.78 5.34 -13.57
N GLY A 116 38.37 4.10 -13.29
CA GLY A 116 39.13 2.86 -13.33
C GLY A 116 39.94 2.68 -12.04
N ASP A 117 39.30 2.48 -10.89
CA ASP A 117 39.91 1.65 -9.83
C ASP A 117 38.90 0.97 -8.90
N LYS A 118 39.28 -0.24 -8.50
CA LYS A 118 38.54 -1.26 -7.76
C LYS A 118 38.55 -0.97 -6.26
N GLY A 119 37.38 -0.72 -5.68
CA GLY A 119 37.16 -0.66 -4.23
C GLY A 119 36.23 -1.77 -3.75
N GLY A 120 36.61 -3.03 -3.97
CA GLY A 120 35.87 -4.20 -3.49
C GLY A 120 35.95 -4.33 -1.97
N GLY A 121 35.02 -3.69 -1.26
CA GLY A 121 34.79 -3.85 0.18
C GLY A 121 34.26 -5.25 0.52
N LYS A 122 35.15 -6.24 0.54
CA LYS A 122 34.90 -7.56 1.12
C LYS A 122 34.85 -7.45 2.64
N VAL A 123 33.67 -7.18 3.20
CA VAL A 123 33.43 -7.37 4.65
C VAL A 123 32.08 -8.04 4.98
N SER A 124 31.28 -8.45 3.99
CA SER A 124 29.94 -9.02 4.26
C SER A 124 29.88 -10.55 4.47
N GLY A 125 31.02 -11.25 4.47
CA GLY A 125 31.05 -12.73 4.50
C GLY A 125 31.14 -13.37 5.89
N PHE A 126 31.80 -12.69 6.85
CA PHE A 126 32.05 -13.27 8.17
C PHE A 126 30.88 -13.10 9.15
N PHE A 127 30.13 -12.00 9.06
CA PHE A 127 28.91 -11.82 9.89
C PHE A 127 27.78 -12.78 9.52
N LYS A 128 27.70 -13.23 8.26
CA LYS A 128 26.67 -14.19 7.82
C LYS A 128 26.94 -15.59 8.36
N LYS A 129 28.20 -16.03 8.43
CA LYS A 129 28.57 -17.36 8.94
C LYS A 129 28.53 -17.49 10.47
N LEU A 130 28.66 -16.40 11.23
CA LEU A 130 28.50 -16.46 12.69
C LEU A 130 27.04 -16.55 13.14
N LYS A 131 26.10 -16.06 12.32
CA LYS A 131 24.66 -16.10 12.61
C LYS A 131 24.08 -17.51 12.47
N ASP A 132 24.58 -18.28 11.50
CA ASP A 132 24.09 -19.65 11.24
C ASP A 132 24.64 -20.71 12.21
N MET A 133 25.73 -20.43 12.95
CA MET A 133 26.42 -21.41 13.79
C MET A 133 26.06 -21.35 15.28
N THR A 134 25.26 -20.35 15.70
CA THR A 134 25.01 -20.07 17.12
C THR A 134 23.59 -20.41 17.58
N GLY A 135 22.75 -21.00 16.73
CA GLY A 135 21.40 -21.40 17.13
C GLY A 135 20.53 -20.24 17.60
N PHE A 136 20.87 -19.00 17.22
CA PHE A 136 19.99 -17.86 17.37
C PHE A 136 18.81 -18.09 16.43
N SER A 137 17.72 -18.56 17.02
CA SER A 137 16.36 -18.53 16.47
C SER A 137 16.21 -17.37 15.48
N ASP A 138 15.82 -17.67 14.25
CA ASP A 138 15.53 -16.68 13.20
C ASP A 138 14.29 -15.82 13.52
N GLY A 139 13.83 -15.86 14.78
CA GLY A 139 12.84 -14.97 15.33
C GLY A 139 13.39 -13.54 15.46
N PRO A 140 12.51 -12.54 15.35
CA PRO A 140 12.91 -11.15 15.61
C PRO A 140 13.51 -11.05 17.03
N PRO A 141 14.60 -10.26 17.20
CA PRO A 141 15.20 -10.07 18.52
C PRO A 141 14.16 -9.52 19.49
N ASP A 142 14.18 -10.00 20.73
CA ASP A 142 13.30 -9.50 21.79
C ASP A 142 13.51 -7.98 21.96
N ILE A 143 12.46 -7.21 21.72
CA ILE A 143 12.46 -5.74 21.77
C ILE A 143 12.90 -5.24 23.15
N ARG A 144 12.70 -6.05 24.21
CA ARG A 144 13.12 -5.71 25.58
C ARG A 144 14.63 -5.65 25.73
N CYS A 145 15.37 -6.39 24.91
CA CYS A 145 16.82 -6.43 24.88
C CYS A 145 17.45 -5.28 24.08
N LEU A 146 16.65 -4.54 23.30
CA LEU A 146 17.13 -3.40 22.52
C LEU A 146 17.33 -2.16 23.38
N ASP A 147 18.21 -1.26 22.94
CA ASP A 147 18.33 0.06 23.54
C ASP A 147 17.15 0.96 23.12
N LYS A 148 17.01 2.11 23.77
CA LYS A 148 15.89 3.03 23.49
C LYS A 148 15.92 3.55 22.05
N GLU A 149 17.10 3.70 21.47
CA GLU A 149 17.27 4.30 20.15
C GLU A 149 16.87 3.33 19.03
N ASP A 150 17.24 2.06 19.17
CA ASP A 150 16.85 0.99 18.27
C ASP A 150 15.34 0.73 18.31
N ILE A 151 14.71 0.77 19.49
CA ILE A 151 13.24 0.67 19.60
C ILE A 151 12.58 1.85 18.88
N ARG A 152 13.14 3.07 19.01
CA ARG A 152 12.62 4.27 18.35
C ARG A 152 12.70 4.16 16.82
N LYS A 153 13.85 3.73 16.29
CA LYS A 153 14.05 3.48 14.85
C LYS A 153 13.09 2.40 14.32
N ASP A 154 12.86 1.36 15.10
CA ASP A 154 11.91 0.31 14.73
C ASP A 154 10.46 0.82 14.72
N ASN A 155 10.05 1.63 15.71
CA ASN A 155 8.75 2.30 15.71
C ASN A 155 8.58 3.19 14.48
N GLU A 156 9.58 4.01 14.14
CA GLU A 156 9.54 4.82 12.92
C GLU A 156 9.38 3.98 11.66
N ARG A 157 10.12 2.88 11.54
CA ARG A 157 9.98 1.95 10.41
C ARG A 157 8.56 1.38 10.34
N LYS A 158 7.99 0.97 11.48
CA LYS A 158 6.64 0.42 11.54
C LYS A 158 5.57 1.46 11.25
N HIS A 159 5.73 2.71 11.71
CA HIS A 159 4.83 3.80 11.32
C HIS A 159 4.81 4.01 9.80
N ARG A 160 5.98 3.99 9.14
CA ARG A 160 6.05 4.09 7.67
C ARG A 160 5.33 2.92 7.00
N GLU A 161 5.50 1.71 7.53
CA GLU A 161 4.83 0.52 7.01
C GLU A 161 3.32 0.58 7.20
N VAL A 162 2.84 0.95 8.38
CA VAL A 162 1.41 1.17 8.67
C VAL A 162 0.84 2.22 7.74
N ASN A 163 1.52 3.35 7.55
CA ASN A 163 1.08 4.39 6.61
C ASN A 163 1.01 3.86 5.17
N ARG A 164 2.00 3.09 4.73
CA ARG A 164 2.00 2.45 3.40
C ARG A 164 0.80 1.51 3.25
N LEU A 165 0.53 0.67 4.24
CA LEU A 165 -0.60 -0.27 4.22
C LEU A 165 -1.95 0.47 4.26
N ASN A 166 -2.07 1.53 5.06
CA ASN A 166 -3.27 2.37 5.11
C ASN A 166 -3.56 3.01 3.74
N MET A 167 -2.55 3.56 3.07
CA MET A 167 -2.73 4.13 1.73
C MET A 167 -3.19 3.07 0.72
N ARG A 168 -2.71 1.82 0.84
CA ARG A 168 -3.21 0.69 0.03
C ARG A 168 -4.67 0.38 0.35
N GLY A 169 -5.04 0.35 1.63
CA GLY A 169 -6.42 0.16 2.08
C GLY A 169 -7.38 1.23 1.56
N GLN A 170 -6.98 2.51 1.61
CA GLN A 170 -7.77 3.62 1.04
C GLN A 170 -7.99 3.46 -0.46
N ARG A 171 -6.95 3.07 -1.22
CA ARG A 171 -7.09 2.81 -2.66
C ARG A 171 -8.05 1.65 -2.92
N ALA A 172 -7.96 0.58 -2.12
CA ALA A 172 -8.87 -0.55 -2.23
C ALA A 172 -10.32 -0.14 -1.96
N PHE A 173 -10.54 0.64 -0.90
CA PHE A 173 -11.86 1.15 -0.54
C PHE A 173 -12.46 2.01 -1.66
N ALA A 174 -11.72 3.02 -2.14
CA ALA A 174 -12.18 3.89 -3.21
C ALA A 174 -12.54 3.12 -4.50
N ARG A 175 -11.78 2.07 -4.82
CA ARG A 175 -12.06 1.20 -5.97
C ARG A 175 -13.36 0.41 -5.80
N LEU A 176 -13.58 -0.17 -4.63
CA LEU A 176 -14.81 -0.92 -4.34
C LEU A 176 -16.03 0.01 -4.28
N GLU A 177 -15.88 1.20 -3.73
CA GLU A 177 -16.91 2.24 -3.71
C GLU A 177 -17.27 2.69 -5.13
N GLN A 178 -16.27 2.92 -5.98
CA GLN A 178 -16.49 3.25 -7.39
C GLN A 178 -17.20 2.11 -8.13
N LEU A 179 -16.78 0.86 -7.93
CA LEU A 179 -17.43 -0.31 -8.52
C LEU A 179 -18.89 -0.43 -8.08
N GLN A 180 -19.16 -0.22 -6.78
CA GLN A 180 -20.51 -0.23 -6.22
C GLN A 180 -21.37 0.86 -6.84
N SER A 181 -20.86 2.09 -6.91
CA SER A 181 -21.55 3.26 -7.49
C SER A 181 -21.87 3.05 -8.98
N GLN A 182 -20.90 2.62 -9.78
CA GLN A 182 -21.09 2.30 -11.20
C GLN A 182 -22.12 1.17 -11.38
N TYR A 183 -22.10 0.16 -10.52
CA TYR A 183 -23.09 -0.91 -10.55
C TYR A 183 -24.51 -0.40 -10.26
N GLN A 184 -24.69 0.52 -9.30
CA GLN A 184 -25.98 1.14 -9.03
C GLN A 184 -26.45 1.99 -10.21
N ALA A 185 -25.56 2.82 -10.78
CA ALA A 185 -25.86 3.64 -11.96
C ALA A 185 -26.28 2.77 -13.16
N SER A 186 -25.62 1.62 -13.35
CA SER A 186 -25.90 0.68 -14.45
C SER A 186 -27.36 0.19 -14.49
N LYS A 187 -28.06 0.24 -13.35
CA LYS A 187 -29.45 -0.22 -13.24
C LYS A 187 -30.44 0.59 -14.08
N ALA A 188 -30.09 1.81 -14.47
CA ALA A 188 -30.92 2.65 -15.33
C ALA A 188 -30.88 2.22 -16.82
N HIS A 189 -29.87 1.44 -17.22
CA HIS A 189 -29.67 1.06 -18.63
C HIS A 189 -30.40 -0.24 -18.99
N ALA A 190 -30.77 -0.35 -20.27
CA ALA A 190 -31.38 -1.56 -20.82
C ALA A 190 -30.41 -2.76 -20.72
N PRO A 191 -30.92 -4.01 -20.64
CA PRO A 191 -30.10 -5.19 -20.38
C PRO A 191 -28.88 -5.39 -21.30
N PRO A 192 -28.95 -5.16 -22.62
CA PRO A 192 -27.79 -5.33 -23.50
C PRO A 192 -26.65 -4.35 -23.17
N THR A 193 -26.97 -3.06 -23.00
CA THR A 193 -26.01 -2.02 -22.62
C THR A 193 -25.43 -2.30 -21.24
N ARG A 194 -26.31 -2.60 -20.27
CA ARG A 194 -25.92 -2.91 -18.91
C ARG A 194 -24.98 -4.11 -18.83
N TYR A 195 -25.22 -5.16 -19.62
CA TYR A 195 -24.32 -6.31 -19.67
C TYR A 195 -22.89 -5.93 -20.07
N GLN A 196 -22.75 -5.04 -21.06
CA GLN A 196 -21.45 -4.54 -21.47
C GLN A 196 -20.78 -3.74 -20.35
N GLU A 197 -21.51 -2.86 -19.68
CA GLU A 197 -21.02 -2.09 -18.53
C GLU A 197 -20.54 -2.99 -17.38
N LEU A 198 -21.32 -4.02 -17.00
CA LEU A 198 -20.94 -4.97 -15.95
C LEU A 198 -19.63 -5.68 -16.29
N LYS A 199 -19.48 -6.08 -17.56
CA LYS A 199 -18.26 -6.72 -18.05
C LYS A 199 -17.06 -5.77 -17.95
N ASP A 200 -17.23 -4.51 -18.33
CA ASP A 200 -16.15 -3.53 -18.32
C ASP A 200 -15.79 -3.09 -16.90
N MET A 201 -16.77 -2.93 -16.01
CA MET A 201 -16.57 -2.74 -14.56
C MET A 201 -15.70 -3.84 -13.95
N ILE A 202 -16.03 -5.11 -14.21
CA ILE A 202 -15.26 -6.25 -13.69
C ILE A 202 -13.85 -6.26 -14.27
N LYS A 203 -13.67 -6.00 -15.56
CA LYS A 203 -12.34 -5.92 -16.18
C LYS A 203 -11.49 -4.83 -15.56
N THR A 204 -12.04 -3.63 -15.35
CA THR A 204 -11.34 -2.51 -14.71
C THR A 204 -10.95 -2.87 -13.28
N ALA A 205 -11.87 -3.44 -12.50
CA ALA A 205 -11.60 -3.91 -11.15
C ALA A 205 -10.48 -4.96 -11.08
N ILE A 206 -10.40 -5.87 -12.06
CA ILE A 206 -9.34 -6.88 -12.16
C ILE A 206 -8.01 -6.27 -12.61
N ALA A 207 -8.02 -5.37 -13.60
CA ALA A 207 -6.81 -4.70 -14.08
C ALA A 207 -6.14 -3.91 -12.95
N ASP A 208 -6.96 -3.32 -12.08
CA ASP A 208 -6.52 -2.55 -10.93
C ASP A 208 -6.24 -3.42 -9.69
N LYS A 209 -6.18 -4.75 -9.78
CA LYS A 209 -5.92 -5.65 -8.63
C LYS A 209 -4.55 -5.46 -7.98
N GLN A 210 -3.65 -4.66 -8.57
CA GLN A 210 -2.43 -4.22 -7.88
C GLN A 210 -2.80 -3.16 -6.83
N ILE A 211 -3.09 -3.64 -5.63
CA ILE A 211 -3.33 -2.85 -4.42
C ILE A 211 -2.07 -2.89 -3.57
#